data_AF-A0A0C9UI29-F1
#
_entry.id   AF-A0A0C9UI29-F1
#
_cell.length_a   1.000
_cell.length_b   1.000
_cell.length_c   1.000
_cell.angle_alpha   90.00
_cell.angle_beta   90.00
_cell.angle_gamma   90.00
#
_symmetry.space_group_name_H-M   'P 1'
#
loop_
_entity.id
_entity.type
_entity.pdbx_description
1 polymer ?
#
loop_
_entity_poly.entity_id
_entity_poly.type
_entity_poly.pdbx_seq_one_letter_code
_entity_poly.pdbx_strand_id
1 'polypeptide(L)'
;MSTAERWLKKLGYKAQKHHKDIYMDGHECKDVMEYQNKFLKVMESLEHLMIQYDMEGKPIYPKLQPGEKVHHAIAHDESGFHMNDQQSISWLAEG
;
A
#
# COMPACT_ATOMS: atom_id res chain seq x y z
N MET A 1 -22.81 16.23 -21.00
CA MET A 1 -23.45 14.92 -20.79
C MET A 1 -23.07 13.97 -21.91
N SER A 2 -22.29 12.93 -21.60
CA SER A 2 -21.81 11.94 -22.57
C SER A 2 -22.91 10.96 -22.99
N THR A 3 -22.69 10.24 -24.08
CA THR A 3 -23.59 9.17 -24.53
C THR A 3 -23.74 8.08 -23.44
N ALA A 4 -22.66 7.76 -22.73
CA ALA A 4 -22.66 6.78 -21.66
C ALA A 4 -23.54 7.20 -20.46
N GLU A 5 -23.47 8.46 -20.02
CA GLU A 5 -24.31 8.96 -18.91
C GLU A 5 -25.82 8.92 -19.25
N ARG A 6 -26.17 9.15 -20.52
CA ARG A 6 -27.57 9.05 -20.96
C ARG A 6 -28.06 7.61 -20.93
N TRP A 7 -27.22 6.64 -21.29
CA TRP A 7 -27.57 5.22 -21.22
C TRP A 7 -27.71 4.75 -19.77
N LEU A 8 -26.81 5.15 -18.88
CA LEU A 8 -26.90 4.82 -17.45
C LEU A 8 -28.22 5.34 -16.84
N LYS A 9 -28.60 6.58 -17.13
CA LYS A 9 -29.90 7.13 -16.71
C LYS A 9 -31.09 6.38 -17.30
N LYS A 10 -31.03 5.99 -18.58
CA LYS A 10 -32.10 5.19 -19.22
C LYS A 10 -32.24 3.79 -18.62
N LEU A 11 -31.15 3.22 -18.14
CA LEU A 11 -31.11 1.92 -17.47
C LEU A 11 -31.50 2.00 -15.98
N GLY A 12 -31.93 3.16 -15.48
CA GLY A 12 -32.36 3.34 -14.09
C GLY A 12 -31.23 3.66 -13.11
N TYR A 13 -29.99 3.86 -13.57
CA TYR A 13 -28.87 4.19 -12.69
C TYR A 13 -28.89 5.67 -12.30
N LYS A 14 -28.63 5.95 -11.02
CA LYS A 14 -28.49 7.31 -10.49
C LYS A 14 -27.03 7.58 -10.16
N ALA A 15 -26.54 8.75 -10.57
CA ALA A 15 -25.21 9.22 -10.18
C ALA A 15 -25.26 9.73 -8.75
N GLN A 16 -24.51 9.08 -7.86
CA GLN A 16 -24.33 9.52 -6.49
C GLN A 16 -22.91 10.05 -6.31
N LYS A 17 -22.81 11.29 -5.83
CA LYS A 17 -21.52 11.86 -5.44
C LYS A 17 -21.18 11.33 -4.06
N HIS A 18 -20.10 10.56 -3.96
CA HIS A 18 -19.58 10.13 -2.68
C HIS A 18 -18.58 11.18 -2.19
N HIS A 19 -18.77 11.67 -0.97
CA HIS A 19 -17.70 12.35 -0.25
C HIS A 19 -16.86 11.24 0.37
N LYS A 20 -15.54 11.21 0.10
CA LYS A 20 -14.65 10.38 0.92
C LYS A 20 -14.72 10.98 2.31
N ASP A 21 -15.39 10.30 3.23
CA ASP A 21 -15.23 10.59 4.64
C ASP A 21 -13.74 10.53 4.97
N ILE A 22 -13.31 11.43 5.84
CA ILE A 22 -11.92 11.78 6.17
C ILE A 22 -11.03 10.55 6.15
N TYR A 23 -9.93 10.60 5.37
CA TYR A 23 -8.86 9.63 5.49
C TYR A 23 -8.27 9.75 6.90
N MET A 24 -8.69 8.88 7.80
CA MET A 24 -8.04 8.72 9.09
C MET A 24 -6.70 8.08 8.81
N ASP A 25 -5.62 8.80 9.07
CA ASP A 25 -4.29 8.22 8.98
C ASP A 25 -4.21 7.06 9.97
N GLY A 26 -4.31 5.84 9.43
CA GLY A 26 -4.29 4.61 10.21
C GLY A 26 -2.97 4.40 10.95
N HIS A 27 -1.96 5.23 10.71
CA HIS A 27 -0.68 5.22 11.41
C HIS A 27 -0.83 5.30 12.93
N GLU A 28 -1.81 6.04 13.43
CA GLU A 28 -2.05 6.18 14.88
C GLU A 28 -2.96 5.08 15.46
N CYS A 29 -3.48 4.17 14.63
CA CYS A 29 -4.28 3.05 15.11
C CYS A 29 -3.41 2.08 15.91
N LYS A 30 -3.85 1.72 17.11
CA LYS A 30 -3.09 0.83 18.03
C LYS A 30 -2.67 -0.47 17.37
N ASP A 31 -3.55 -1.06 16.57
CA ASP A 31 -3.29 -2.33 15.89
C ASP A 31 -2.19 -2.18 14.82
N VAL A 32 -2.17 -1.04 14.12
CA VAL A 32 -1.13 -0.70 13.13
C VAL A 32 0.22 -0.49 13.82
N MET A 33 0.25 0.25 14.93
CA MET A 33 1.46 0.43 15.72
C MET A 33 1.98 -0.90 16.30
N GLU A 34 1.09 -1.79 16.77
CA GLU A 34 1.50 -3.10 17.29
C GLU A 34 2.12 -3.97 16.19
N TYR A 35 1.50 -3.99 15.00
CA TYR A 35 2.03 -4.68 13.84
C TYR A 35 3.39 -4.11 13.43
N GLN A 36 3.52 -2.78 13.33
CA GLN A 36 4.77 -2.11 12.98
C GLN A 36 5.89 -2.47 13.96
N ASN A 37 5.62 -2.45 15.27
CA ASN A 37 6.61 -2.81 16.28
C ASN A 37 7.06 -4.28 16.16
N LYS A 38 6.14 -5.20 15.88
CA LYS A 38 6.47 -6.62 15.63
C LYS A 38 7.33 -6.76 14.37
N PHE A 39 6.96 -6.07 13.30
CA PHE A 39 7.69 -6.08 12.04
C PHE A 39 9.12 -5.55 12.21
N LEU A 40 9.31 -4.42 12.90
CA LEU A 40 10.63 -3.83 13.14
C LEU A 40 11.55 -4.78 13.91
N LYS A 41 11.04 -5.50 14.92
CA LYS A 41 11.84 -6.50 15.66
C LYS A 41 12.31 -7.65 14.77
N VAL A 42 11.45 -8.10 13.84
CA VAL A 42 11.83 -9.12 12.86
C VAL A 42 12.91 -8.59 11.93
N MET A 43 12.75 -7.36 11.43
CA MET A 43 13.74 -6.73 10.55
C MET A 43 15.10 -6.55 11.24
N GLU A 44 15.13 -6.06 12.48
CA GLU A 44 16.36 -5.93 13.29
C GLU A 44 17.06 -7.28 13.45
N SER A 45 16.30 -8.35 13.72
CA SER A 45 16.86 -9.69 13.84
C SER A 45 17.49 -10.22 12.54
N LEU A 46 17.01 -9.76 11.39
CA LEU A 46 17.47 -10.20 10.07
C LEU A 46 18.51 -9.25 9.46
N GLU A 47 18.68 -8.05 9.98
CA GLU A 47 19.52 -7.00 9.41
C GLU A 47 20.98 -7.46 9.21
N HIS A 48 21.51 -8.25 10.15
CA HIS A 48 22.86 -8.81 10.06
C HIS A 48 23.08 -9.79 8.89
N LEU A 49 21.99 -10.29 8.27
CA LEU A 49 22.02 -11.17 7.09
C LEU A 49 21.77 -10.41 5.78
N MET A 50 21.35 -9.15 5.87
CA MET A 50 20.94 -8.36 4.71
C MET A 50 22.12 -7.65 4.05
N ILE A 51 22.02 -7.43 2.73
CA ILE A 51 22.92 -6.52 2.01
C ILE A 51 22.54 -5.09 2.36
N GLN A 52 23.51 -4.30 2.80
CA GLN A 52 23.37 -2.86 2.97
C GLN A 52 24.01 -2.13 1.78
N TYR A 53 23.70 -0.85 1.61
CA TYR A 53 24.27 -0.03 0.54
C TYR A 53 24.88 1.23 1.13
N ASP A 54 26.07 1.61 0.66
CA ASP A 54 26.66 2.89 1.03
C ASP A 54 25.96 4.07 0.31
N MET A 55 26.41 5.28 0.60
CA MET A 55 25.89 6.51 0.00
C MET A 55 26.11 6.59 -1.52
N GLU A 56 27.01 5.78 -2.07
CA GLU A 56 27.33 5.69 -3.50
C GLU A 56 26.55 4.55 -4.18
N GLY A 57 25.72 3.82 -3.43
CA GLY A 57 24.93 2.68 -3.91
C GLY A 57 25.75 1.39 -4.08
N LYS A 58 26.95 1.30 -3.48
CA LYS A 58 27.76 0.07 -3.52
C LYS A 58 27.27 -0.90 -2.44
N PRO A 59 27.15 -2.20 -2.77
CA PRO A 59 26.70 -3.20 -1.82
C PRO A 59 27.78 -3.49 -0.75
N ILE A 60 27.38 -3.41 0.51
CA ILE A 60 28.13 -3.85 1.68
C ILE A 60 27.56 -5.22 2.08
N TYR A 61 28.38 -6.26 1.92
CA TYR A 61 27.97 -7.63 2.24
C TYR A 61 28.08 -7.93 3.74
N PRO A 62 27.11 -8.65 4.32
CA PRO A 62 27.14 -9.05 5.71
C PRO A 62 28.22 -10.09 6.00
N LYS A 63 28.67 -10.15 7.25
CA LYS A 63 29.56 -11.22 7.73
C LYS A 63 28.71 -12.39 8.23
N LEU A 64 28.66 -13.46 7.43
CA LEU A 64 27.86 -14.64 7.73
C LEU A 64 28.62 -15.65 8.60
N GLN A 65 27.91 -16.29 9.51
CA GLN A 65 28.35 -17.47 10.24
C GLN A 65 28.15 -18.74 9.38
N PRO A 66 28.81 -19.86 9.73
CA PRO A 66 28.62 -21.13 9.01
C PRO A 66 27.14 -21.55 8.99
N GLY A 67 26.58 -21.71 7.79
CA GLY A 67 25.18 -22.13 7.58
C GLY A 67 24.20 -20.97 7.31
N GLU A 68 24.61 -19.72 7.51
CA GLU A 68 23.81 -18.55 7.17
C GLU A 68 23.89 -18.22 5.67
N LYS A 69 22.88 -17.53 5.15
CA LYS A 69 22.79 -17.08 3.76
C LYS A 69 22.48 -15.60 3.71
N VAL A 70 22.97 -14.94 2.66
CA VAL A 70 22.63 -13.54 2.39
C VAL A 70 21.13 -13.41 2.11
N HIS A 71 20.49 -12.42 2.73
CA HIS A 71 19.10 -12.07 2.50
C HIS A 71 19.01 -10.79 1.65
N HIS A 72 18.10 -10.81 0.66
CA HIS A 72 17.76 -9.63 -0.11
C HIS A 72 16.42 -9.08 0.39
N ALA A 73 16.44 -7.90 1.01
CA ALA A 73 15.22 -7.21 1.42
C ALA A 73 14.53 -6.62 0.19
N ILE A 74 13.32 -7.09 -0.10
CA ILE A 74 12.47 -6.57 -1.17
C ILE A 74 11.28 -5.90 -0.50
N ALA A 75 11.28 -4.57 -0.48
CA ALA A 75 10.14 -3.78 -0.01
C ALA A 75 9.16 -3.56 -1.16
N HIS A 76 7.91 -3.93 -0.95
CA HIS A 76 6.82 -3.57 -1.85
C HIS A 76 6.17 -2.28 -1.34
N ASP A 77 6.21 -1.24 -2.16
CA ASP A 77 5.43 -0.03 -1.91
C ASP A 77 4.07 -0.18 -2.62
N GLU A 78 2.97 -0.12 -1.86
CA GLU A 78 1.59 -0.26 -2.37
C GLU A 78 1.09 1.04 -3.04
N SER A 79 1.98 1.84 -3.65
CA SER A 79 1.63 3.14 -4.26
C SER A 79 0.77 3.05 -5.53
N GLY A 80 0.41 1.86 -6.00
CA GLY A 80 -0.43 1.65 -7.19
C GLY A 80 -1.95 1.58 -6.94
N PHE A 81 -2.41 1.38 -5.70
CA PHE A 81 -3.81 1.03 -5.44
C PHE A 81 -4.80 2.20 -5.56
N HIS A 82 -4.35 3.44 -5.50
CA HIS A 82 -5.25 4.60 -5.42
C HIS A 82 -5.54 5.28 -6.76
N MET A 83 -4.99 4.77 -7.87
CA MET A 83 -5.12 5.44 -9.17
C MET A 83 -6.57 5.48 -9.69
N ASN A 84 -7.39 4.47 -9.37
CA ASN A 84 -8.80 4.45 -9.76
C ASN A 84 -9.75 4.98 -8.67
N ASP A 85 -9.24 5.22 -7.47
CA ASP A 85 -10.03 5.60 -6.29
C ASP A 85 -10.25 7.13 -6.19
N GLN A 86 -9.87 7.86 -7.25
CA GLN A 86 -10.05 9.30 -7.40
C GLN A 86 -11.40 9.68 -8.02
N GLN A 87 -12.22 8.71 -8.44
CA GLN A 87 -13.55 8.99 -8.98
C GLN A 87 -14.56 9.22 -7.83
N SER A 88 -15.01 10.47 -7.69
CA SER A 88 -15.98 10.89 -6.67
C SER A 88 -17.45 10.58 -7.01
N ILE A 89 -17.70 9.85 -8.11
CA ILE A 89 -19.04 9.58 -8.64
C ILE A 89 -19.18 8.08 -8.88
N SER A 90 -20.18 7.48 -8.24
CA SER A 90 -20.57 6.09 -8.45
C SER A 90 -21.99 6.05 -9.03
N TRP A 91 -22.28 5.08 -9.90
CA TRP A 91 -23.61 4.87 -10.47
C TRP A 91 -24.24 3.65 -9.84
N LEU A 92 -25.32 3.85 -9.09
CA LEU A 92 -26.03 2.78 -8.38
C LEU A 92 -27.29 2.38 -9.15
N ALA A 93 -27.50 1.08 -9.31
CA ALA A 93 -28.78 0.54 -9.79
C ALA A 93 -29.83 0.67 -8.67
N GLU A 94 -31.09 0.90 -9.02
CA GLU A 94 -32.18 0.72 -8.05
C GLU A 94 -32.29 -0.76 -7.70
N GLY A 95 -32.25 -1.06 -6.40
CA GLY A 95 -32.55 -2.38 -5.84
C GLY A 95 -34.04 -2.56 -5.61
#